data_AF-A0A495HY48-F1
#
_entry.id   AF-A0A495HY48-F1
#
_cell.length_a   1.000
_cell.length_b   1.000
_cell.length_c   1.000
_cell.angle_alpha   90.00
_cell.angle_beta   90.00
_cell.angle_gamma   90.00
#
_symmetry.space_group_name_H-M   'P 1'
#
loop_
_entity.id
_entity.type
_entity.pdbx_description
1 polymer ?
#
loop_
_entity_poly.entity_id
_entity_poly.type
_entity_poly.pdbx_seq_one_letter_code
_entity_poly.pdbx_strand_id
1 'polypeptide(L)'
;MQLKPQDFLVALKLVAWGEQRWTYARLAQELGISVSEAHACIKRGLLAGLLLPNREPAPAGSTGGPDANKVGSDMAAQEPLGIYRVTRKRVRRAALPDDAEAAADNPVRPNARNLAEFALHGAKYAFPAVKLPLVAGVPTSHSAPAFAGVFAPGSTDFVWPHPNGTVRGVGIEPLHPAVPFAAMQDAKLYELLALFDALRVGKARERGMALERLQALIDPESVPRTKGPSYG
;
A
#
# COMPACT_ATOMS: atom_id res chain seq x y z
N MET A 1 -10.42 -14.34 -8.54
CA MET A 1 -10.27 -13.15 -7.67
C MET A 1 -9.61 -12.06 -8.48
N GLN A 2 -10.08 -10.82 -8.38
CA GLN A 2 -9.58 -9.70 -9.18
C GLN A 2 -8.94 -8.66 -8.25
N LEU A 3 -7.66 -8.35 -8.49
CA LEU A 3 -6.97 -7.25 -7.83
C LEU A 3 -7.53 -5.93 -8.37
N LYS A 4 -7.81 -4.98 -7.49
CA LYS A 4 -8.35 -3.66 -7.84
C LYS A 4 -7.27 -2.57 -7.73
N PRO A 5 -7.40 -1.46 -8.47
CA PRO A 5 -6.53 -0.29 -8.33
C PRO A 5 -6.35 0.18 -6.87
N GLN A 6 -7.44 0.18 -6.09
CA GLN A 6 -7.44 0.52 -4.67
C GLN A 6 -6.57 -0.40 -3.80
N ASP A 7 -6.41 -1.67 -4.18
CA ASP A 7 -5.58 -2.62 -3.43
C ASP A 7 -4.10 -2.24 -3.56
N PHE A 8 -3.71 -1.81 -4.76
CA PHE A 8 -2.36 -1.32 -5.04
C PHE A 8 -2.09 0.03 -4.35
N LEU A 9 -3.06 0.95 -4.34
CA LEU A 9 -2.97 2.19 -3.56
C LEU A 9 -2.70 1.92 -2.07
N VAL A 10 -3.45 0.99 -1.47
CA VAL A 10 -3.25 0.58 -0.07
C VAL A 10 -1.85 0.01 0.13
N ALA A 11 -1.36 -0.86 -0.75
CA ALA A 11 -0.01 -1.41 -0.64
C ALA A 11 1.08 -0.32 -0.70
N LEU A 12 0.94 0.66 -1.59
CA LEU A 12 1.85 1.80 -1.67
C LEU A 12 1.78 2.69 -0.42
N LYS A 13 0.60 2.86 0.17
CA LYS A 13 0.46 3.58 1.45
C LYS A 13 1.23 2.91 2.58
N LEU A 14 1.20 1.58 2.65
CA LEU A 14 1.98 0.83 3.63
C LEU A 14 3.49 0.97 3.39
N VAL A 15 3.95 1.04 2.14
CA VAL A 15 5.35 1.38 1.81
C VAL A 15 5.71 2.81 2.26
N ALA A 16 4.80 3.77 2.05
CA ALA A 16 5.00 5.15 2.49
C ALA A 16 5.20 5.23 4.01
N TRP A 17 4.33 4.57 4.77
CA TRP A 17 4.45 4.50 6.24
C TRP A 17 5.67 3.72 6.74
N GLY A 18 6.12 2.66 6.04
CA GLY A 18 7.22 1.83 6.51
C GLY A 18 6.91 1.18 7.86
N GLU A 19 7.74 1.43 8.86
CA GLU A 19 7.60 0.88 10.22
C GLU A 19 6.62 1.66 11.12
N GLN A 20 5.98 2.73 10.61
CA GLN A 20 5.02 3.48 11.40
C GLN A 20 3.84 2.59 11.82
N ARG A 21 3.36 2.82 13.05
CA ARG A 21 2.18 2.13 13.57
C ARG A 21 0.89 2.65 12.93
N TRP A 22 0.01 1.75 12.52
CA TRP A 22 -1.27 2.09 11.90
C TRP A 22 -2.39 1.12 12.31
N THR A 23 -3.63 1.60 12.17
CA THR A 23 -4.87 0.83 12.35
C THR A 23 -5.68 0.89 11.06
N TYR A 24 -6.61 -0.04 10.86
CA TYR A 24 -7.50 0.00 9.71
C TYR A 24 -8.31 1.32 9.63
N ALA A 25 -8.68 1.89 10.78
CA ALA A 25 -9.37 3.18 10.86
C ALA A 25 -8.50 4.32 10.33
N ARG A 26 -7.24 4.40 10.76
CA ARG A 26 -6.28 5.41 10.28
C ARG A 26 -6.00 5.25 8.79
N LEU A 27 -5.80 4.02 8.31
CA LEU A 27 -5.58 3.72 6.89
C LEU A 27 -6.77 4.14 6.04
N ALA A 28 -7.98 3.84 6.50
CA ALA A 28 -9.22 4.25 5.84
C ALA A 28 -9.34 5.78 5.77
N GLN A 29 -9.08 6.47 6.88
CA GLN A 29 -9.11 7.93 6.96
C GLN A 29 -8.10 8.60 6.03
N GLU A 30 -6.82 8.21 6.09
CA GLU A 30 -5.76 8.83 5.29
C GLU A 30 -5.91 8.56 3.78
N LEU A 31 -6.60 7.48 3.40
CA LEU A 31 -6.88 7.16 2.00
C LEU A 31 -8.28 7.57 1.53
N GLY A 32 -9.12 8.14 2.39
CA GLY A 32 -10.49 8.50 2.06
C GLY A 32 -11.35 7.32 1.59
N ILE A 33 -11.11 6.12 2.13
CA ILE A 33 -11.89 4.90 1.88
C ILE A 33 -12.60 4.46 3.16
N SER A 34 -13.57 3.56 3.06
CA SER A 34 -14.18 2.97 4.26
C SER A 34 -13.26 1.94 4.92
N VAL A 35 -13.47 1.70 6.22
CA VAL A 35 -12.74 0.65 6.98
C VAL A 35 -12.95 -0.73 6.35
N SER A 36 -14.18 -1.04 5.92
CA SER A 36 -14.51 -2.29 5.22
C SER A 36 -13.74 -2.45 3.90
N GLU A 37 -13.58 -1.36 3.14
CA GLU A 37 -12.77 -1.37 1.93
C GLU A 37 -11.29 -1.59 2.24
N ALA A 38 -10.75 -0.93 3.28
CA ALA A 38 -9.38 -1.15 3.74
C ALA A 38 -9.14 -2.63 4.08
N HIS A 39 -10.02 -3.24 4.88
CA HIS A 39 -9.95 -4.68 5.18
C HIS A 39 -9.99 -5.55 3.91
N ALA A 40 -10.87 -5.23 2.96
CA ALA A 40 -11.00 -5.97 1.72
C ALA A 40 -9.74 -5.85 0.85
N CYS A 41 -9.11 -4.67 0.81
CA CYS A 41 -7.84 -4.43 0.12
C CYS A 41 -6.72 -5.26 0.73
N ILE A 42 -6.58 -5.24 2.06
CA ILE A 42 -5.56 -6.03 2.77
C ILE A 42 -5.75 -7.53 2.51
N LYS A 43 -6.99 -8.03 2.57
CA LYS A 43 -7.29 -9.44 2.27
C LYS A 43 -6.88 -9.81 0.84
N ARG A 44 -7.20 -8.99 -0.16
CA ARG A 44 -6.78 -9.24 -1.56
C ARG A 44 -5.27 -9.13 -1.74
N GLY A 45 -4.62 -8.17 -1.08
CA GLY A 45 -3.16 -7.99 -1.12
C GLY A 45 -2.39 -9.15 -0.51
N LEU A 46 -2.87 -9.71 0.62
CA LEU A 46 -2.34 -10.94 1.21
C LEU A 46 -2.49 -12.13 0.27
N LEU A 47 -3.68 -12.30 -0.31
CA LEU A 47 -3.95 -13.40 -1.24
C LEU A 47 -3.14 -13.29 -2.55
N ALA A 48 -2.84 -12.07 -3.01
CA ALA A 48 -1.99 -11.82 -4.17
C ALA A 48 -0.48 -11.90 -3.83
N GLY A 49 -0.11 -12.06 -2.56
CA GLY A 49 1.29 -12.09 -2.13
C GLY A 49 2.00 -10.73 -2.20
N LEU A 50 1.27 -9.64 -2.39
CA LEU A 50 1.78 -8.26 -2.36
C LEU A 50 2.00 -7.77 -0.93
N LEU A 51 1.30 -8.37 0.03
CA LEU A 51 1.42 -8.12 1.47
C LEU A 51 1.76 -9.42 2.20
N LEU A 52 2.41 -9.30 3.35
CA LEU A 52 2.69 -10.39 4.27
C LEU A 52 2.05 -10.11 5.64
N PRO A 53 1.56 -11.14 6.35
CA PRO A 53 1.15 -10.97 7.74
C PRO A 53 2.37 -10.61 8.59
N ASN A 54 2.22 -9.64 9.49
CA ASN A 54 3.16 -9.45 10.57
C ASN A 54 2.86 -10.51 11.62
N ARG A 55 3.81 -11.41 11.82
CA ARG A 55 3.78 -12.25 13.01
C ARG A 55 4.09 -11.33 14.18
N GLU A 56 3.20 -11.28 15.17
CA GLU A 56 3.64 -10.87 16.51
C GLU A 56 4.89 -11.69 16.84
N PRO A 57 5.97 -11.06 17.37
CA PRO A 57 7.01 -11.85 18.01
C PRO A 57 6.30 -12.71 19.06
N ALA A 58 6.46 -14.03 18.99
CA ALA A 58 5.89 -14.94 19.97
C ALA A 58 6.20 -14.38 21.36
N PRO A 59 5.22 -14.34 22.29
CA PRO A 59 5.49 -13.85 23.63
C PRO A 59 6.70 -14.62 24.17
N ALA A 60 7.77 -13.89 24.52
CA ALA A 60 8.98 -14.46 25.08
C ALA A 60 8.60 -15.14 26.41
N GLY A 61 8.26 -16.42 26.36
CA GLY A 61 7.67 -17.10 27.52
C GLY A 61 7.07 -18.49 27.32
N SER A 62 7.19 -19.14 26.16
CA SER A 62 6.86 -20.57 26.02
C SER A 62 8.07 -21.41 25.61
N THR A 63 9.17 -21.30 26.36
CA THR A 63 10.07 -22.45 26.54
C THR A 63 9.39 -23.46 27.46
N GLY A 64 8.34 -24.11 26.96
CA GLY A 64 7.89 -25.39 27.48
C GLY A 64 8.84 -26.45 26.96
N GLY A 65 9.72 -26.96 27.83
CA GLY A 65 10.56 -28.11 27.53
C GLY A 65 9.70 -29.33 27.18
N PRO A 66 10.22 -30.29 26.39
CA PRO A 66 9.47 -31.48 26.03
C PRO A 66 9.39 -32.42 27.24
N ASP A 67 8.26 -32.40 27.95
CA ASP A 67 7.92 -33.47 28.89
C ASP A 67 7.50 -34.71 28.10
N ALA A 68 8.48 -35.59 27.92
CA ALA A 68 8.32 -36.96 27.47
C ALA A 68 7.64 -37.78 28.57
N ASN A 69 6.31 -37.89 28.55
CA ASN A 69 5.59 -39.14 28.82
C ASN A 69 4.07 -38.97 28.70
N LYS A 70 3.48 -39.56 27.66
CA LYS A 70 2.21 -40.30 27.73
C LYS A 70 1.97 -41.01 26.40
N VAL A 71 2.20 -42.31 26.40
CA VAL A 71 1.79 -43.27 25.37
C VAL A 71 0.51 -43.97 25.84
N GLY A 72 -0.41 -44.25 24.92
CA GLY A 72 -1.62 -45.06 25.10
C GLY A 72 -2.86 -44.33 24.57
N SER A 73 -3.09 -44.33 23.25
CA SER A 73 -4.02 -45.23 22.53
C SER A 73 -5.50 -44.98 22.86
N ASP A 74 -6.25 -44.47 21.88
CA ASP A 74 -7.43 -45.16 21.34
C ASP A 74 -7.99 -44.45 20.11
N MET A 75 -8.28 -45.24 19.08
CA MET A 75 -9.08 -44.87 17.92
C MET A 75 -10.56 -44.89 18.29
N ALA A 76 -11.35 -43.90 17.87
CA ALA A 76 -12.59 -44.09 17.08
C ALA A 76 -13.44 -42.80 16.98
N ALA A 77 -14.19 -42.75 15.87
CA ALA A 77 -15.48 -42.09 15.67
C ALA A 77 -15.53 -40.56 15.41
N GLN A 78 -15.63 -40.24 14.11
CA GLN A 78 -16.67 -39.43 13.45
C GLN A 78 -17.47 -38.36 14.25
N GLU A 79 -17.49 -37.15 13.68
CA GLU A 79 -18.34 -36.00 14.05
C GLU A 79 -19.85 -36.31 14.04
N PRO A 80 -20.68 -35.52 14.75
CA PRO A 80 -21.35 -34.41 14.06
C PRO A 80 -21.55 -33.10 14.87
N LEU A 81 -21.51 -31.99 14.12
CA LEU A 81 -22.23 -30.71 14.27
C LEU A 81 -23.00 -30.44 15.58
N GLY A 82 -22.62 -29.36 16.28
CA GLY A 82 -23.38 -28.84 17.41
C GLY A 82 -23.06 -27.39 17.83
N ILE A 83 -23.93 -26.47 17.38
CA ILE A 83 -24.42 -25.29 18.13
C ILE A 83 -23.49 -24.06 18.21
N TYR A 84 -23.67 -23.13 17.26
CA TYR A 84 -23.32 -21.72 17.42
C TYR A 84 -24.14 -21.08 18.56
N ARG A 85 -23.51 -20.83 19.72
CA ARG A 85 -24.07 -19.94 20.75
C ARG A 85 -23.76 -18.49 20.40
N VAL A 86 -24.67 -17.85 19.66
CA VAL A 86 -24.67 -16.38 19.51
C VAL A 86 -25.24 -15.78 20.80
N THR A 87 -24.37 -15.36 21.71
CA THR A 87 -24.77 -14.46 22.79
C THR A 87 -24.68 -13.02 22.26
N ARG A 88 -25.82 -12.43 21.89
CA ARG A 88 -25.89 -10.99 21.63
C ARG A 88 -25.71 -10.24 22.94
N LYS A 89 -24.48 -9.81 23.24
CA LYS A 89 -24.23 -8.87 24.33
C LYS A 89 -24.62 -7.46 23.86
N ARG A 90 -25.77 -6.99 24.32
CA ARG A 90 -26.22 -5.60 24.16
C ARG A 90 -25.29 -4.72 25.01
N VAL A 91 -24.49 -3.87 24.39
CA VAL A 91 -23.67 -2.88 25.12
C VAL A 91 -24.19 -1.48 24.81
N ARG A 92 -24.41 -0.74 25.89
CA ARG A 92 -24.91 0.62 25.97
C ARG A 92 -24.05 1.57 25.13
N ARG A 93 -24.68 2.54 24.46
CA ARG A 93 -24.01 3.76 23.99
C ARG A 93 -23.48 4.50 25.22
N ALA A 94 -22.18 4.41 25.44
CA ALA A 94 -21.43 5.32 26.28
C ALA A 94 -20.65 6.26 25.34
N ALA A 95 -20.50 7.51 25.76
CA ALA A 95 -19.78 8.55 25.02
C ALA A 95 -18.38 8.05 24.60
N LEU A 96 -17.98 8.37 23.37
CA LEU A 96 -16.68 8.05 22.79
C LEU A 96 -15.57 8.60 23.70
N PRO A 97 -14.72 7.75 24.28
CA PRO A 97 -13.38 8.15 24.67
C PRO A 97 -12.55 8.39 23.40
N ASP A 98 -11.50 9.21 23.46
CA ASP A 98 -10.49 9.29 22.40
C ASP A 98 -9.94 7.89 22.09
N ASP A 99 -10.42 7.27 21.00
CA ASP A 99 -10.03 5.92 20.54
C ASP A 99 -8.61 5.89 19.92
N ALA A 100 -7.69 6.74 20.39
CA ALA A 100 -6.33 6.87 19.85
C ALA A 100 -5.36 5.75 20.28
N GLU A 101 -5.78 4.86 21.19
CA GLU A 101 -4.95 3.77 21.73
C GLU A 101 -5.52 2.36 21.50
N ALA A 102 -6.34 2.18 20.46
CA ALA A 102 -6.69 0.84 20.01
C ALA A 102 -5.44 0.13 19.43
N ALA A 103 -4.79 -0.71 20.25
CA ALA A 103 -3.78 -1.73 19.93
C ALA A 103 -3.27 -1.71 18.47
N ALA A 104 -2.26 -0.88 18.23
CA ALA A 104 -1.67 -0.71 16.90
C ALA A 104 -0.61 -1.81 16.66
N ASP A 105 -1.05 -2.95 16.15
CA ASP A 105 -0.20 -4.14 15.97
C ASP A 105 0.43 -4.28 14.57
N ASN A 106 0.19 -3.31 13.66
CA ASN A 106 0.60 -3.38 12.25
C ASN A 106 0.34 -4.78 11.67
N PRO A 107 -0.90 -5.20 11.41
CA PRO A 107 -1.24 -6.61 11.16
C PRO A 107 -0.57 -7.18 9.90
N VAL A 108 -0.14 -6.32 8.98
CA VAL A 108 0.53 -6.71 7.74
C VAL A 108 1.64 -5.72 7.39
N ARG A 109 2.59 -6.18 6.58
CA ARG A 109 3.63 -5.36 5.94
C ARG A 109 3.68 -5.59 4.43
N PRO A 110 4.23 -4.64 3.64
CA PRO A 110 4.51 -4.87 2.23
C PRO A 110 5.44 -6.07 2.01
N ASN A 111 5.14 -6.91 1.02
CA ASN A 111 6.13 -7.83 0.47
C ASN A 111 6.99 -7.05 -0.54
N ALA A 112 8.09 -6.45 -0.06
CA ALA A 112 8.88 -5.49 -0.84
C ALA A 112 9.22 -6.00 -2.26
N ARG A 113 9.78 -7.22 -2.36
CA ARG A 113 10.17 -7.84 -3.63
C ARG A 113 8.99 -8.02 -4.60
N ASN A 114 7.93 -8.70 -4.15
CA ASN A 114 6.77 -8.97 -4.99
C ASN A 114 6.01 -7.70 -5.37
N LEU A 115 5.92 -6.74 -4.42
CA LEU A 115 5.26 -5.46 -4.68
C LEU A 115 6.05 -4.62 -5.67
N ALA A 116 7.38 -4.59 -5.58
CA ALA A 116 8.23 -3.89 -6.54
C ALA A 116 8.11 -4.53 -7.93
N GLU A 117 8.23 -5.86 -8.03
CA GLU A 117 8.07 -6.59 -9.30
C GLU A 117 6.72 -6.27 -9.94
N PHE A 118 5.63 -6.36 -9.17
CA PHE A 118 4.30 -6.02 -9.67
C PHE A 118 4.19 -4.55 -10.06
N ALA A 119 4.67 -3.61 -9.23
CA ALA A 119 4.60 -2.18 -9.52
C ALA A 119 5.30 -1.79 -10.83
N LEU A 120 6.47 -2.37 -11.09
CA LEU A 120 7.34 -2.03 -12.23
C LEU A 120 6.89 -2.70 -13.53
N HIS A 121 6.40 -3.94 -13.44
CA HIS A 121 6.17 -4.79 -14.60
C HIS A 121 4.69 -5.14 -14.85
N GLY A 122 3.87 -5.27 -13.81
CA GLY A 122 2.46 -5.70 -13.95
C GLY A 122 1.43 -4.58 -13.82
N ALA A 123 1.60 -3.68 -12.86
CA ALA A 123 0.58 -2.75 -12.42
C ALA A 123 0.12 -1.78 -13.51
N LYS A 124 1.01 -1.32 -14.39
CA LYS A 124 0.67 -0.45 -15.54
C LYS A 124 -0.24 -1.12 -16.58
N TYR A 125 -0.24 -2.45 -16.64
CA TYR A 125 -1.12 -3.22 -17.53
C TYR A 125 -2.42 -3.62 -16.82
N ALA A 126 -2.34 -3.92 -15.52
CA ALA A 126 -3.51 -4.19 -14.71
C ALA A 126 -4.39 -2.94 -14.52
N PHE A 127 -3.75 -1.77 -14.42
CA PHE A 127 -4.38 -0.47 -14.16
C PHE A 127 -3.90 0.57 -15.19
N PRO A 128 -4.26 0.41 -16.47
CA PRO A 128 -3.79 1.29 -17.53
C PRO A 128 -4.22 2.74 -17.28
N ALA A 129 -3.38 3.69 -17.66
CA ALA A 129 -3.75 5.10 -17.57
C ALA A 129 -4.78 5.46 -18.63
N VAL A 130 -5.87 6.09 -18.19
CA VAL A 130 -6.83 6.76 -19.05
C VAL A 130 -6.48 8.25 -19.06
N LYS A 131 -6.13 8.77 -20.25
CA LYS A 131 -5.91 10.21 -20.44
C LYS A 131 -7.25 10.90 -20.61
N LEU A 132 -7.39 12.03 -19.95
CA LEU A 132 -8.56 12.90 -19.95
C LEU A 132 -8.21 14.21 -20.66
N PRO A 133 -9.22 15.04 -21.01
CA PRO A 133 -8.98 16.37 -21.55
C PRO A 133 -8.12 17.26 -20.64
N LEU A 134 -7.68 18.40 -21.18
CA LEU A 134 -6.97 19.42 -20.41
C LEU A 134 -7.85 19.94 -19.27
N VAL A 135 -7.33 19.89 -18.05
CA VAL A 135 -8.06 20.24 -16.83
C VAL A 135 -7.09 20.79 -15.77
N ALA A 136 -7.62 21.53 -14.80
CA ALA A 136 -6.87 21.88 -13.60
C ALA A 136 -6.82 20.68 -12.64
N GLY A 137 -5.67 20.48 -11.99
CA GLY A 137 -5.50 19.33 -11.11
C GLY A 137 -4.20 19.34 -10.32
N VAL A 138 -4.04 18.28 -9.52
CA VAL A 138 -2.83 18.02 -8.74
C VAL A 138 -1.78 17.42 -9.69
N PRO A 139 -0.58 18.00 -9.84
CA PRO A 139 0.41 17.53 -10.80
C PRO A 139 0.86 16.09 -10.51
N THR A 140 1.02 15.26 -11.53
CA THR A 140 1.44 13.85 -11.39
C THR A 140 2.44 13.48 -12.49
N SER A 141 2.89 12.24 -12.54
CA SER A 141 3.91 11.78 -13.47
C SER A 141 5.17 12.64 -13.31
N HIS A 142 5.83 12.99 -14.41
CA HIS A 142 6.99 13.86 -14.43
C HIS A 142 6.70 15.34 -14.06
N SER A 143 5.44 15.75 -14.00
CA SER A 143 5.04 17.10 -13.55
C SER A 143 4.96 17.23 -12.02
N ALA A 144 5.02 16.11 -11.29
CA ALA A 144 4.90 16.14 -9.84
C ALA A 144 6.05 16.94 -9.18
N PRO A 145 5.82 17.56 -8.00
CA PRO A 145 6.81 18.42 -7.34
C PRO A 145 8.14 17.72 -7.06
N ALA A 146 8.11 16.41 -6.80
CA ALA A 146 9.30 15.59 -6.55
C ALA A 146 10.29 15.49 -7.74
N PHE A 147 9.88 15.94 -8.94
CA PHE A 147 10.68 15.95 -10.17
C PHE A 147 10.85 17.34 -10.78
N ALA A 148 10.52 18.41 -10.02
CA ALA A 148 10.74 19.78 -10.47
C ALA A 148 12.22 19.98 -10.87
N GLY A 149 12.44 20.47 -12.09
CA GLY A 149 13.80 20.70 -12.64
C GLY A 149 14.55 19.44 -13.12
N VAL A 150 14.01 18.23 -12.94
CA VAL A 150 14.64 16.98 -13.43
C VAL A 150 14.45 16.83 -14.95
N PHE A 151 13.33 17.33 -15.46
CA PHE A 151 12.95 17.24 -16.87
C PHE A 151 12.99 18.60 -17.57
N ALA A 152 13.26 18.59 -18.86
CA ALA A 152 13.34 19.81 -19.65
C ALA A 152 11.95 20.48 -19.74
N PRO A 153 11.89 21.84 -19.67
CA PRO A 153 10.67 22.59 -19.91
C PRO A 153 10.05 22.30 -21.28
N GLY A 154 8.73 22.45 -21.41
CA GLY A 154 7.99 22.22 -22.66
C GLY A 154 7.42 20.80 -22.83
N SER A 155 7.55 19.96 -21.80
CA SER A 155 6.88 18.67 -21.73
C SER A 155 5.37 18.84 -21.47
N THR A 156 4.55 17.89 -21.91
CA THR A 156 3.12 17.91 -21.62
C THR A 156 2.89 17.66 -20.14
N ASP A 157 2.33 18.63 -19.43
CA ASP A 157 2.01 18.45 -18.03
C ASP A 157 0.88 17.45 -17.82
N PHE A 158 1.03 16.62 -16.78
CA PHE A 158 0.00 15.67 -16.36
C PHE A 158 -0.52 16.02 -14.98
N VAL A 159 -1.83 15.90 -14.81
CA VAL A 159 -2.50 16.19 -13.54
C VAL A 159 -3.54 15.12 -13.21
N TRP A 160 -3.74 14.84 -11.93
CA TRP A 160 -4.99 14.24 -11.49
C TRP A 160 -6.06 15.33 -11.39
N PRO A 161 -7.20 15.21 -12.08
CA PRO A 161 -8.27 16.19 -12.02
C PRO A 161 -8.71 16.42 -10.58
N HIS A 162 -8.65 17.66 -10.12
CA HIS A 162 -9.03 18.03 -8.76
C HIS A 162 -9.36 19.52 -8.70
N PRO A 163 -10.48 19.91 -8.04
CA PRO A 163 -10.93 21.31 -8.04
C PRO A 163 -9.91 22.27 -7.40
N ASN A 164 -9.12 21.80 -6.43
CA ASN A 164 -8.08 22.60 -5.76
C ASN A 164 -6.70 22.47 -6.42
N GLY A 165 -6.63 21.95 -7.64
CA GLY A 165 -5.39 21.79 -8.39
C GLY A 165 -4.81 23.11 -8.88
N THR A 166 -3.50 23.30 -8.72
CA THR A 166 -2.79 24.55 -9.10
C THR A 166 -2.17 24.51 -10.48
N VAL A 167 -2.13 23.34 -11.12
CA VAL A 167 -1.51 23.14 -12.44
C VAL A 167 -2.59 22.78 -13.46
N ARG A 168 -2.46 23.31 -14.68
CA ARG A 168 -3.30 22.93 -15.81
C ARG A 168 -2.50 21.99 -16.73
N GLY A 169 -3.03 20.80 -16.96
CA GLY A 169 -2.36 19.78 -17.77
C GLY A 169 -3.34 18.77 -18.34
N VAL A 170 -2.83 17.78 -19.05
CA VAL A 170 -3.62 16.62 -19.50
C VAL A 170 -4.04 15.82 -18.26
N GLY A 171 -5.34 15.63 -18.08
CA GLY A 171 -5.84 14.85 -16.96
C GLY A 171 -5.44 13.37 -17.09
N ILE A 172 -5.16 12.71 -15.98
CA ILE A 172 -5.03 11.26 -15.90
C ILE A 172 -6.03 10.76 -14.87
N GLU A 173 -6.77 9.71 -15.22
CA GLU A 173 -7.63 9.04 -14.25
C GLU A 173 -6.76 8.45 -13.10
N PRO A 174 -6.98 8.89 -11.85
CA PRO A 174 -6.23 8.37 -10.72
C PRO A 174 -6.56 6.90 -10.48
N LEU A 175 -5.66 6.16 -9.81
CA LEU A 175 -5.94 4.78 -9.40
C LEU A 175 -7.20 4.65 -8.55
N HIS A 176 -7.54 5.68 -7.80
CA HIS A 176 -8.76 5.76 -7.00
C HIS A 176 -9.18 7.24 -6.87
N PRO A 177 -10.47 7.59 -6.80
CA PRO A 177 -10.92 8.98 -6.67
C PRO A 177 -10.28 9.75 -5.51
N ALA A 178 -9.88 9.07 -4.43
CA ALA A 178 -9.24 9.68 -3.26
C ALA A 178 -7.72 9.94 -3.42
N VAL A 179 -7.09 9.48 -4.51
CA VAL A 179 -5.63 9.66 -4.73
C VAL A 179 -5.18 11.12 -4.66
N PRO A 180 -5.83 12.11 -5.32
CA PRO A 180 -5.33 13.48 -5.28
C PRO A 180 -5.33 14.04 -3.87
N PHE A 181 -6.38 13.74 -3.10
CA PHE A 181 -6.48 14.11 -1.69
C PHE A 181 -5.41 13.44 -0.84
N ALA A 182 -5.26 12.11 -0.94
CA ALA A 182 -4.29 11.35 -0.16
C ALA A 182 -2.83 11.76 -0.46
N ALA A 183 -2.52 12.03 -1.74
CA ALA A 183 -1.20 12.51 -2.17
C ALA A 183 -0.85 13.89 -1.59
N MET A 184 -1.83 14.79 -1.49
CA MET A 184 -1.60 16.12 -0.89
C MET A 184 -1.29 16.06 0.62
N GLN A 185 -1.61 14.96 1.30
CA GLN A 185 -1.39 14.79 2.74
C GLN A 185 -0.13 14.00 3.08
N ASP A 186 0.42 13.25 2.13
CA ASP A 186 1.58 12.37 2.32
C ASP A 186 2.54 12.50 1.14
N ALA A 187 3.63 13.23 1.35
CA ALA A 187 4.63 13.50 0.32
C ALA A 187 5.30 12.22 -0.22
N LYS A 188 5.48 11.18 0.61
CA LYS A 188 6.10 9.93 0.18
C LYS A 188 5.14 9.09 -0.64
N LEU A 189 3.87 9.02 -0.23
CA LEU A 189 2.82 8.40 -1.05
C LEU A 189 2.66 9.14 -2.38
N TYR A 190 2.69 10.46 -2.37
CA TYR A 190 2.62 11.27 -3.58
C TYR A 190 3.74 10.91 -4.55
N GLU A 191 4.99 10.87 -4.07
CA GLU A 191 6.12 10.49 -4.90
C GLU A 191 5.95 9.09 -5.51
N LEU A 192 5.55 8.09 -4.72
CA LEU A 192 5.28 6.73 -5.21
C LEU A 192 4.21 6.71 -6.33
N LEU A 193 3.10 7.41 -6.12
CA LEU A 193 2.00 7.47 -7.09
C LEU A 193 2.39 8.23 -8.36
N ALA A 194 3.14 9.31 -8.24
CA ALA A 194 3.63 10.08 -9.38
C ALA A 194 4.65 9.29 -10.21
N LEU A 195 5.56 8.54 -9.57
CA LEU A 195 6.47 7.62 -10.27
C LEU A 195 5.69 6.55 -11.02
N PHE A 196 4.68 5.97 -10.38
CA PHE A 196 3.83 5.00 -11.05
C PHE A 196 3.13 5.60 -12.27
N ASP A 197 2.66 6.85 -12.20
CA ASP A 197 2.08 7.54 -13.35
C ASP A 197 3.11 7.84 -14.45
N ALA A 198 4.36 8.11 -14.10
CA ALA A 198 5.44 8.18 -15.08
C ALA A 198 5.64 6.84 -15.81
N LEU A 199 5.43 5.70 -15.15
CA LEU A 199 5.41 4.39 -15.82
C LEU A 199 4.20 4.21 -16.74
N ARG A 200 3.02 4.74 -16.35
CA ARG A 200 1.78 4.60 -17.13
C ARG A 200 1.73 5.48 -18.38
N VAL A 201 2.22 6.73 -18.31
CA VAL A 201 2.06 7.72 -19.39
C VAL A 201 3.33 8.38 -19.88
N GLY A 202 4.46 8.24 -19.16
CA GLY A 202 5.71 8.91 -19.50
C GLY A 202 6.36 8.37 -20.77
N LYS A 203 7.25 9.15 -21.37
CA LYS A 203 8.17 8.80 -22.46
C LYS A 203 9.29 7.89 -21.94
N ALA A 204 10.13 7.41 -22.86
CA ALA A 204 11.20 6.45 -22.54
C ALA A 204 12.12 6.92 -21.40
N ARG A 205 12.54 8.19 -21.42
CA ARG A 205 13.39 8.77 -20.36
C ARG A 205 12.68 8.81 -19.00
N GLU A 206 11.44 9.29 -18.96
CA GLU A 206 10.65 9.39 -17.73
C GLU A 206 10.36 8.01 -17.14
N ARG A 207 10.04 7.02 -18.00
CA ARG A 207 9.84 5.63 -17.57
C ARG A 207 11.11 5.00 -17.03
N GLY A 208 12.27 5.23 -17.66
CA GLY A 208 13.55 4.74 -17.18
C GLY A 208 13.88 5.24 -15.77
N MET A 209 13.77 6.55 -15.55
CA MET A 209 13.96 7.14 -14.22
C MET A 209 12.95 6.60 -13.21
N ALA A 210 11.67 6.51 -13.60
CA ALA A 210 10.62 6.06 -12.71
C ALA A 210 10.81 4.59 -12.29
N LEU A 211 11.31 3.72 -13.18
CA LEU A 211 11.64 2.34 -12.86
C LEU A 211 12.67 2.26 -11.74
N GLU A 212 13.78 2.97 -11.89
CA GLU A 212 14.88 2.98 -10.92
C GLU A 212 14.44 3.54 -9.56
N ARG A 213 13.79 4.71 -9.56
CA ARG A 213 13.40 5.39 -8.32
C ARG A 213 12.26 4.68 -7.59
N LEU A 214 11.28 4.13 -8.32
CA LEU A 214 10.18 3.37 -7.69
C LEU A 214 10.66 2.07 -7.08
N GLN A 215 11.60 1.37 -7.74
CA GLN A 215 12.26 0.18 -7.19
C GLN A 215 12.96 0.51 -5.87
N ALA A 216 13.76 1.59 -5.84
CA ALA A 216 14.50 2.00 -4.66
C ALA A 216 13.59 2.38 -3.46
N LEU A 217 12.41 2.94 -3.73
CA LEU A 217 11.45 3.30 -2.67
C LEU A 217 10.67 2.11 -2.12
N ILE A 218 10.35 1.10 -2.96
CA ILE A 218 9.55 -0.07 -2.54
C ILE A 218 10.45 -1.16 -1.95
N ASP A 219 11.59 -1.44 -2.57
CA ASP A 219 12.53 -2.48 -2.16
C ASP A 219 13.97 -1.95 -2.29
N PRO A 220 14.44 -1.18 -1.29
CA PRO A 220 15.78 -0.59 -1.30
C PRO A 220 16.91 -1.63 -1.21
N GLU A 221 16.63 -2.85 -0.74
CA GLU A 221 17.65 -3.91 -0.62
C GLU A 221 18.03 -4.52 -1.97
N SER A 222 17.16 -4.39 -2.97
CA SER A 222 17.41 -4.88 -4.34
C SER A 222 18.46 -4.08 -5.11
N VAL A 223 18.71 -2.82 -4.72
CA VAL A 223 19.65 -1.93 -5.43
C VAL A 223 21.07 -2.23 -4.95
N PRO A 224 22.01 -2.63 -5.83
CA PRO A 224 23.39 -2.87 -5.44
C PRO A 224 23.97 -1.62 -4.78
N ARG A 225 24.47 -1.75 -3.54
CA ARG A 225 25.22 -0.66 -2.90
C ARG A 225 26.48 -0.43 -3.74
N THR A 226 26.52 0.64 -4.52
CA THR A 226 27.73 1.03 -5.24
C THR A 226 28.81 1.27 -4.19
N LYS A 227 29.78 0.35 -4.09
CA LYS A 227 30.97 0.57 -3.26
C LYS A 227 31.62 1.86 -3.76
N GLY A 228 31.71 2.86 -2.89
CA GLY A 228 32.46 4.08 -3.18
C GLY A 228 33.89 3.73 -3.61
N PRO A 229 34.56 4.59 -4.41
CA PRO A 229 35.90 4.30 -4.89
C PRO A 229 36.80 4.00 -3.70
N SER A 230 37.29 2.76 -3.64
CA SER A 230 38.32 2.36 -2.69
C SER A 230 39.62 3.01 -3.18
N TYR A 231 39.88 4.24 -2.72
CA TYR A 231 41.22 4.81 -2.81
C TYR A 231 42.08 4.06 -1.79
N GLY A 232 42.91 3.14 -2.31
CA GLY A 232 44.05 2.56 -1.62
C GLY A 232 45.34 3.11 -2.19
#